data_AF-A0A1R4H6E6-F1
#
_entry.id   AF-A0A1R4H6E6-F1
#
_cell.length_a   1.000
_cell.length_b   1.000
_cell.length_c   1.000
_cell.angle_alpha   90.00
_cell.angle_beta   90.00
_cell.angle_gamma   90.00
#
_symmetry.space_group_name_H-M   'P 1'
#
loop_
_entity.id
_entity.type
_entity.pdbx_description
1 polymer ?
#
loop_
_entity_poly.entity_id
_entity_poly.type
_entity_poly.pdbx_seq_one_letter_code
_entity_poly.pdbx_strand_id
1 'polypeptide(L)'
;MKMRVIIKRLSNPRVKKRLKIGLSACGGVILIGLTFKLAYDIGYFDARALENEQNAGLLITQPVLTMESAQRIVSGALKEDPTNPQTIVDEIIDNNHKLSIIIIENNKQKKIAWIIDMRLFFKDDLFNDEGYNLTKGIEYQHNIKRGE
;
A
#
# COMPACT_ATOMS: atom_id res chain seq x y z
N MET A 1 13.18 42.36 -49.40
CA MET A 1 14.22 43.33 -48.95
C MET A 1 14.67 43.16 -47.47
N LYS A 2 14.16 42.21 -46.68
CA LYS A 2 14.45 42.13 -45.22
C LYS A 2 15.59 41.16 -44.82
N MET A 3 15.80 40.06 -45.56
CA MET A 3 16.85 39.06 -45.26
C MET A 3 18.30 39.57 -45.47
N ARG A 4 18.56 40.33 -46.54
CA ARG A 4 19.90 40.88 -46.83
C ARG A 4 20.43 41.81 -45.74
N VAL A 5 19.55 42.58 -45.08
CA VAL A 5 19.93 43.49 -43.99
C VAL A 5 20.34 42.71 -42.75
N ILE A 6 19.64 41.62 -42.45
CA ILE A 6 19.95 40.71 -41.33
C ILE A 6 21.31 40.05 -41.56
N ILE A 7 21.57 39.54 -42.77
CA ILE A 7 22.85 38.92 -43.15
C ILE A 7 24.03 39.91 -43.04
N LYS A 8 23.83 41.17 -43.45
CA LYS A 8 24.84 42.23 -43.29
C LYS A 8 25.15 42.54 -41.82
N ARG A 9 24.14 42.54 -40.95
CA ARG A 9 24.29 42.73 -39.49
C ARG A 9 25.02 41.55 -38.83
N LEU A 10 24.76 40.33 -39.29
CA LEU A 10 25.42 39.10 -38.84
C LEU A 10 26.89 38.98 -39.28
N SER A 11 27.28 39.64 -40.38
CA SER A 11 28.69 39.71 -40.82
C SER A 11 29.57 40.62 -39.96
N ASN A 12 28.99 41.42 -39.05
CA ASN A 12 29.78 42.25 -38.16
C ASN A 12 30.53 41.38 -37.13
N PRO A 13 31.86 41.47 -37.02
CA PRO A 13 32.68 40.58 -36.18
C PRO A 13 32.29 40.62 -34.69
N ARG A 14 31.81 41.76 -34.19
CA ARG A 14 31.34 41.89 -32.79
C ARG A 14 30.01 41.14 -32.56
N VAL A 15 29.11 41.17 -33.55
CA VAL A 15 27.81 40.48 -33.49
C VAL A 15 27.99 38.98 -33.63
N LYS A 16 28.88 38.54 -34.54
CA LYS A 16 29.21 37.12 -34.74
C LYS A 16 29.82 36.48 -33.48
N LYS A 17 30.70 37.19 -32.76
CA LYS A 17 31.25 36.72 -31.47
C LYS A 17 30.15 36.55 -30.42
N ARG A 18 29.27 37.55 -30.23
CA ARG A 18 28.17 37.48 -29.25
C ARG A 18 27.15 36.38 -29.59
N LEU A 19 26.85 36.20 -30.87
CA LEU A 19 25.94 35.15 -31.32
C LEU A 19 26.53 33.75 -31.07
N LYS A 20 27.83 33.54 -31.33
CA LYS A 20 28.50 32.26 -31.01
C LYS A 20 28.41 31.92 -29.52
N ILE A 21 28.64 32.91 -28.66
CA ILE A 21 28.56 32.73 -27.20
C ILE A 21 27.13 32.39 -26.77
N GLY A 22 26.12 33.10 -27.30
CA GLY A 22 24.72 32.82 -27.03
C GLY A 22 24.29 31.42 -27.51
N LEU A 23 24.72 31.02 -28.72
CA LEU A 23 24.45 29.68 -29.23
C LEU A 23 25.11 28.59 -28.39
N SER A 24 26.36 28.82 -27.96
CA SER A 24 27.12 27.90 -27.11
C SER A 24 26.47 27.73 -25.73
N ALA A 25 26.03 28.84 -25.12
CA ALA A 25 25.34 28.80 -23.83
C ALA A 25 24.00 28.06 -23.94
N CYS A 26 23.24 28.32 -25.01
CA CYS A 26 21.96 27.64 -25.24
C CYS A 26 22.15 26.13 -25.46
N GLY A 27 23.17 25.74 -26.24
CA GLY A 27 23.54 24.33 -26.42
C GLY A 27 23.92 23.63 -25.11
N GLY A 28 24.66 24.32 -24.24
CA GLY A 28 25.02 23.78 -22.91
C GLY A 28 23.80 23.51 -22.04
N VAL A 29 22.84 24.44 -21.99
CA VAL A 29 21.60 24.28 -21.22
C VAL A 29 20.76 23.10 -21.73
N ILE A 30 20.67 22.92 -23.05
CA ILE A 30 19.96 21.80 -23.67
C ILE A 30 20.61 20.47 -23.30
N LEU A 31 21.95 20.39 -23.33
CA LEU A 31 22.69 19.18 -23.00
C LEU A 31 22.51 18.77 -21.53
N ILE A 32 22.51 19.76 -20.62
CA ILE A 32 22.26 19.56 -19.20
C ILE A 32 20.82 19.08 -18.98
N GLY A 33 19.82 19.70 -19.63
CA GLY A 33 18.43 19.27 -19.52
C GLY A 33 18.20 17.83 -20.01
N LEU A 34 18.85 17.44 -21.11
CA LEU A 34 18.78 16.07 -21.64
C LEU A 34 19.40 15.03 -20.71
N THR A 35 20.52 15.34 -20.07
CA THR A 35 21.19 14.43 -19.13
C THR A 35 20.36 14.23 -17.86
N PHE A 36 19.78 15.30 -17.30
CA PHE A 36 18.84 15.18 -16.19
C PHE A 36 17.59 14.38 -16.55
N LYS A 37 17.03 14.58 -17.74
CA LYS A 37 15.86 13.82 -18.19
C LYS A 37 16.18 12.33 -18.34
N LEU A 38 17.31 11.98 -18.95
CA LEU A 38 17.74 10.58 -19.06
C LEU A 38 17.96 9.94 -17.70
N ALA A 39 18.63 10.63 -16.77
CA ALA A 39 18.83 10.12 -15.42
C ALA A 39 17.50 9.92 -14.67
N TYR A 40 16.56 10.87 -14.82
CA TYR A 40 15.22 10.77 -14.24
C TYR A 40 14.42 9.61 -14.83
N ASP A 41 14.40 9.45 -16.16
CA ASP A 41 13.68 8.38 -16.84
C ASP A 41 14.25 6.99 -16.50
N ILE A 42 15.58 6.86 -16.41
CA ILE A 42 16.25 5.62 -15.98
C ILE A 42 15.91 5.30 -14.52
N GLY A 43 16.06 6.27 -13.62
CA GLY A 43 15.74 6.08 -12.20
C GLY A 43 14.25 5.78 -11.97
N TYR A 44 13.36 6.42 -12.74
CA TYR A 44 11.92 6.15 -12.70
C TYR A 44 11.59 4.74 -13.20
N PHE A 45 12.25 4.27 -14.26
CA PHE A 45 12.08 2.90 -14.74
C PHE A 45 12.60 1.87 -13.73
N ASP A 46 13.76 2.14 -13.11
CA ASP A 46 14.37 1.26 -12.11
C ASP A 46 13.52 1.16 -10.84
N ALA A 47 12.98 2.29 -10.36
CA ALA A 47 12.05 2.30 -9.22
C ALA A 47 10.77 1.50 -9.51
N ARG A 48 10.23 1.62 -10.73
CA ARG A 48 9.03 0.89 -11.15
C ARG A 48 9.31 -0.60 -11.37
N ALA A 49 10.50 -0.94 -11.86
CA ALA A 49 10.95 -2.32 -11.98
C ALA A 49 11.12 -2.97 -10.60
N LEU A 50 11.72 -2.25 -9.64
CA LEU A 50 11.88 -2.69 -8.26
C LEU A 50 10.53 -2.88 -7.56
N GLU A 51 9.58 -1.96 -7.75
CA GLU A 51 8.21 -2.08 -7.23
C GLU A 51 7.50 -3.30 -7.83
N ASN A 52 7.64 -3.52 -9.14
CA ASN A 52 7.07 -4.69 -9.81
C ASN A 52 7.73 -6.01 -9.37
N GLU A 53 9.04 -6.04 -9.13
CA GLU A 53 9.74 -7.22 -8.61
C GLU A 53 9.33 -7.52 -7.16
N GLN A 54 9.15 -6.51 -6.31
CA GLN A 54 8.58 -6.71 -4.98
C GLN A 54 7.15 -7.27 -5.05
N ASN A 55 6.32 -6.73 -5.93
CA ASN A 55 4.95 -7.21 -6.12
C ASN A 55 4.90 -8.62 -6.75
N ALA A 56 5.85 -8.95 -7.63
CA ALA A 56 5.97 -10.28 -8.24
C ALA A 56 6.53 -11.33 -7.27
N GLY A 57 7.44 -10.95 -6.37
CA GLY A 57 7.93 -11.80 -5.28
C GLY A 57 6.89 -12.05 -4.19
N LEU A 58 5.87 -11.18 -4.09
CA LEU A 58 4.74 -11.31 -3.16
C LEU A 58 3.58 -12.15 -3.71
N LEU A 59 3.61 -12.56 -4.99
CA LEU A 59 2.68 -13.55 -5.59
C LEU A 59 2.99 -14.99 -5.13
N ILE A 60 3.45 -15.16 -3.90
CA ILE A 60 3.26 -16.41 -3.17
C ILE A 60 1.75 -16.52 -2.99
N THR A 61 1.17 -17.66 -3.34
CA THR A 61 -0.22 -18.00 -3.01
C THR A 61 -0.40 -17.94 -1.49
N GLN A 62 -0.61 -16.74 -0.97
CA GLN A 62 -0.83 -16.52 0.45
C GLN A 62 -2.12 -17.26 0.79
N PRO A 63 -2.11 -18.14 1.81
CA PRO A 63 -3.33 -18.81 2.23
C PRO A 63 -4.27 -17.74 2.79
N VAL A 64 -5.18 -17.28 1.94
CA VAL A 64 -6.24 -16.35 2.31
C VAL A 64 -7.22 -17.11 3.20
N LEU A 65 -7.48 -16.60 4.40
CA LEU A 65 -8.47 -17.21 5.29
C LEU A 65 -9.85 -17.11 4.61
N THR A 66 -10.43 -18.24 4.23
CA THR A 66 -11.78 -18.28 3.68
C THR A 66 -12.80 -18.41 4.80
N MET A 67 -14.04 -17.96 4.56
CA MET A 67 -15.15 -18.07 5.52
C MET A 67 -15.34 -19.49 6.06
N GLU A 68 -15.21 -20.50 5.18
CA GLU A 68 -15.30 -21.91 5.57
C GLU A 68 -14.16 -22.35 6.48
N SER A 69 -12.93 -21.90 6.18
CA SER A 69 -11.76 -22.22 7.01
C SER A 69 -11.82 -21.52 8.37
N ALA A 70 -12.27 -20.26 8.40
CA ALA A 70 -12.55 -19.52 9.64
C ALA A 70 -13.61 -20.24 10.48
N GLN A 71 -14.74 -20.63 9.86
CA GLN A 71 -15.80 -21.38 10.53
C GLN A 71 -15.29 -22.72 11.08
N ARG A 72 -14.46 -23.44 10.33
CA ARG A 72 -13.86 -24.71 10.78
C ARG A 72 -12.95 -24.52 11.98
N ILE A 73 -12.16 -23.44 12.01
CA ILE A 73 -11.30 -23.09 13.15
C ILE A 73 -12.16 -22.73 14.36
N VAL A 74 -13.20 -21.90 14.18
CA VAL A 74 -14.11 -21.49 15.26
C VAL A 74 -14.89 -22.65 15.84
N SER A 75 -15.53 -23.45 14.99
CA SER A 75 -16.24 -24.65 15.40
C SER A 75 -15.30 -25.69 16.02
N GLY A 76 -14.06 -25.82 15.53
CA GLY A 76 -13.07 -26.72 16.12
C GLY A 76 -12.66 -26.30 17.53
N ALA A 77 -12.31 -25.03 17.71
CA ALA A 77 -11.88 -24.49 19.00
C ALA A 77 -13.02 -24.46 20.04
N LEU A 78 -14.25 -24.14 19.62
CA LEU A 78 -15.39 -24.00 20.52
C LEU A 78 -16.19 -25.29 20.75
N LYS A 79 -15.99 -26.33 19.94
CA LYS A 79 -16.55 -27.66 20.24
C LYS A 79 -16.00 -28.21 21.56
N GLU A 80 -14.81 -27.80 21.95
CA GLU A 80 -14.18 -28.15 23.23
C GLU A 80 -14.63 -27.24 24.38
N ASP A 81 -15.25 -26.08 24.08
CA ASP A 81 -15.82 -25.17 25.07
C ASP A 81 -17.30 -25.46 25.31
N PRO A 82 -17.68 -26.03 26.48
CA PRO A 82 -19.07 -26.37 26.78
C PRO A 82 -19.98 -25.14 26.90
N THR A 83 -19.44 -23.92 26.95
CA THR A 83 -20.23 -22.68 27.10
C THR A 83 -20.67 -22.05 25.77
N ASN A 84 -20.01 -22.36 24.65
CA ASN A 84 -20.25 -21.66 23.37
C ASN A 84 -20.29 -22.55 22.10
N PRO A 85 -20.98 -23.70 22.09
CA PRO A 85 -20.91 -24.67 20.98
C PRO A 85 -21.59 -24.22 19.66
N GLN A 86 -22.42 -23.17 19.66
CA GLN A 86 -23.20 -22.72 18.48
C GLN A 86 -22.66 -21.44 17.81
N THR A 87 -21.42 -21.07 18.11
CA THR A 87 -20.83 -19.83 17.59
C THR A 87 -20.51 -19.93 16.09
N ILE A 88 -20.99 -18.96 15.32
CA ILE A 88 -20.77 -18.85 13.88
C ILE A 88 -19.86 -17.66 13.55
N VAL A 89 -19.10 -17.75 12.46
CA VAL A 89 -18.38 -16.61 11.89
C VAL A 89 -19.38 -15.80 11.08
N ASP A 90 -19.52 -14.51 11.40
CA ASP A 90 -20.41 -13.57 10.72
C ASP A 90 -19.66 -12.80 9.63
N GLU A 91 -18.42 -12.38 9.92
CA GLU A 91 -17.61 -11.58 8.99
C GLU A 91 -16.10 -11.78 9.23
N ILE A 92 -15.29 -11.63 8.17
CA ILE A 92 -13.83 -11.49 8.23
C ILE A 92 -13.50 -10.02 7.93
N ILE A 93 -13.04 -9.27 8.92
CA ILE A 93 -12.76 -7.82 8.82
C ILE A 93 -11.39 -7.57 8.19
N ASP A 94 -10.38 -8.33 8.61
CA ASP A 94 -9.03 -8.27 8.06
C ASP A 94 -8.50 -9.69 7.88
N ASN A 95 -7.81 -9.89 6.76
CA ASN A 95 -7.35 -11.19 6.29
C ASN A 95 -5.87 -11.09 5.95
N ASN A 96 -5.06 -10.79 6.96
CA ASN A 96 -3.63 -10.89 6.87
C ASN A 96 -3.22 -12.34 7.18
N HIS A 97 -2.24 -12.86 6.44
CA HIS A 97 -1.73 -14.24 6.56
C HIS A 97 -1.42 -14.63 8.02
N LYS A 98 -0.90 -13.69 8.81
CA LYS A 98 -0.48 -13.97 10.20
C LYS A 98 -1.55 -13.68 11.24
N LEU A 99 -2.46 -12.76 10.93
CA LEU A 99 -3.47 -12.23 11.84
C LEU A 99 -4.74 -11.96 11.02
N SER A 100 -5.81 -12.67 11.34
CA SER A 100 -7.13 -12.36 10.78
C SER A 100 -8.07 -11.93 11.89
N ILE A 101 -8.87 -10.93 11.59
CA ILE A 101 -9.88 -10.39 12.51
C ILE A 101 -11.22 -10.91 12.04
N ILE A 102 -11.95 -11.58 12.92
CA ILE A 102 -13.26 -12.13 12.61
C ILE A 102 -14.30 -11.63 13.59
N ILE A 103 -15.51 -11.42 13.10
CA ILE A 103 -16.70 -11.23 13.93
C ILE A 103 -17.34 -12.61 14.09
N ILE A 104 -17.55 -13.02 15.33
CA ILE A 104 -18.29 -14.22 15.69
C ILE A 104 -19.63 -13.84 16.30
N GLU A 105 -20.65 -14.64 16.03
CA GLU A 105 -21.98 -14.48 16.59
C GLU A 105 -22.39 -15.73 17.36
N ASN A 106 -22.90 -15.54 18.57
CA ASN A 106 -23.56 -16.57 19.36
C ASN A 106 -24.85 -15.99 19.95
N ASN A 107 -26.00 -16.62 19.70
CA ASN A 107 -27.30 -16.20 20.23
C ASN A 107 -27.59 -14.69 20.01
N LYS A 108 -27.33 -14.17 18.80
CA LYS A 108 -27.46 -12.74 18.41
C LYS A 108 -26.51 -11.77 19.11
N GLN A 109 -25.56 -12.27 19.90
CA GLN A 109 -24.49 -11.48 20.46
C GLN A 109 -23.25 -11.60 19.56
N LYS A 110 -22.80 -10.47 19.04
CA LYS A 110 -21.58 -10.38 18.23
C LYS A 110 -20.38 -10.09 19.12
N LYS A 111 -19.25 -10.73 18.83
CA LYS A 111 -17.96 -10.51 19.50
C LYS A 111 -16.84 -10.53 18.46
N ILE A 112 -15.75 -9.83 18.76
CA ILE A 112 -14.53 -9.89 17.94
C ILE A 112 -13.69 -11.05 18.41
N ALA A 113 -13.20 -11.85 17.48
CA ALA A 113 -12.19 -12.86 17.74
C ALA A 113 -11.02 -12.71 16.76
N TRP A 114 -9.86 -13.17 17.21
CA TRP A 114 -8.62 -13.06 16.45
C TRP A 114 -8.16 -14.45 16.06
N ILE A 115 -7.81 -14.64 14.79
CA ILE A 115 -7.16 -15.85 14.30
C ILE A 115 -5.69 -15.49 14.08
N ILE A 116 -4.81 -16.05 14.89
CA ILE A 116 -3.36 -15.89 14.77
C ILE A 116 -2.78 -17.26 14.44
N ASP A 117 -2.04 -17.36 13.33
CA ASP A 117 -1.46 -18.63 12.86
C ASP A 117 -2.47 -19.79 12.84
N MET A 118 -3.68 -19.55 12.31
CA MET A 118 -4.80 -20.50 12.22
C MET A 118 -5.34 -21.02 13.57
N ARG A 119 -5.02 -20.33 14.67
CA ARG A 119 -5.56 -20.63 16.01
C ARG A 119 -6.46 -19.50 16.47
N LEU A 120 -7.58 -19.86 17.08
CA LEU A 120 -8.54 -18.91 17.60
C LEU A 120 -8.08 -18.39 18.97
N PHE A 121 -8.05 -17.07 19.11
CA PHE A 121 -7.79 -16.41 20.37
C PHE A 121 -9.02 -15.59 20.78
N PHE A 122 -9.60 -15.99 21.91
CA PHE A 122 -10.53 -15.18 22.68
C PHE A 122 -9.68 -14.40 23.68
N LYS A 123 -9.27 -13.20 23.31
CA LYS A 123 -8.66 -12.33 24.30
C LYS A 123 -9.38 -11.00 24.26
N ASP A 124 -9.79 -10.57 25.44
CA ASP A 124 -10.17 -9.19 25.70
C ASP A 124 -9.17 -8.21 25.07
N ASP A 125 -9.66 -7.00 24.79
CA ASP A 125 -8.89 -5.78 24.56
C ASP A 125 -7.47 -6.02 24.00
N LEU A 126 -7.35 -6.19 22.67
CA LEU A 126 -6.05 -6.22 22.01
C LEU A 126 -5.51 -4.80 21.96
N PHE A 127 -4.33 -4.58 22.56
CA PHE A 127 -3.68 -3.27 22.56
C PHE A 127 -2.57 -3.21 21.51
N ASN A 128 -2.40 -2.05 20.86
CA ASN A 128 -1.21 -1.76 20.05
C ASN A 128 -0.03 -1.33 20.96
N ASP A 129 1.14 -1.11 20.35
CA ASP A 129 2.37 -0.70 21.05
C ASP A 129 2.25 0.66 21.76
N GLU A 130 1.27 1.47 21.37
CA GLU A 130 0.95 2.78 21.96
C GLU A 130 -0.11 2.68 23.09
N GLY A 131 -0.62 1.47 23.37
CA GLY A 131 -1.63 1.22 24.41
C GLY A 131 -3.08 1.48 23.98
N TYR A 132 -3.35 1.64 22.68
CA TYR A 132 -4.71 1.75 22.15
C TYR A 132 -5.37 0.39 22.02
N ASN A 133 -6.60 0.29 22.51
CA ASN A 133 -7.41 -0.91 22.40
C ASN A 133 -8.07 -1.01 21.01
N LEU A 134 -7.48 -1.86 20.18
CA LEU A 134 -7.93 -2.19 18.83
C LEU A 134 -9.27 -2.91 18.83
N THR A 135 -9.53 -3.79 19.81
CA THR A 135 -10.82 -4.49 19.94
C THR A 135 -11.97 -3.50 20.13
N LYS A 136 -11.84 -2.55 21.06
CA LYS A 136 -12.88 -1.52 21.27
C LYS A 136 -13.05 -0.63 20.05
N GLY A 137 -11.96 -0.25 19.37
CA GLY A 137 -12.03 0.56 18.16
C GLY A 137 -12.90 -0.11 17.08
N ILE A 138 -12.68 -1.41 16.86
CA ILE A 138 -13.43 -2.20 15.89
C ILE A 138 -14.87 -2.44 16.36
N GLU A 139 -15.11 -2.67 17.66
CA GLU A 139 -16.45 -2.78 18.23
C GLU A 139 -17.28 -1.52 17.96
N TYR A 140 -16.70 -0.33 18.18
CA TYR A 140 -17.34 0.94 17.87
C TYR A 140 -17.64 1.10 16.37
N GLN A 141 -16.69 0.74 15.51
CA GLN A 141 -16.84 0.85 14.06
C GLN A 141 -17.97 -0.05 13.53
N HIS A 142 -18.09 -1.26 14.06
CA HIS A 142 -19.10 -2.24 13.65
C HIS A 142 -20.38 -2.21 14.53
N ASN A 143 -20.51 -1.21 15.42
CA ASN A 143 -21.64 -1.03 16.34
C ASN A 143 -21.95 -2.28 17.16
N ILE A 144 -20.91 -3.01 17.58
CA ILE A 144 -21.00 -4.20 18.41
C ILE A 144 -21.12 -3.76 19.87
N LYS A 145 -22.20 -4.17 20.53
CA LYS A 145 -22.36 -3.96 21.97
C LYS A 145 -21.85 -5.18 22.72
N ARG A 146 -20.90 -5.01 23.62
CA ARG A 146 -20.54 -6.03 24.60
C ARG A 146 -21.81 -6.34 25.42
N GLY A 147 -22.33 -7.55 25.26
CA GLY A 147 -23.28 -8.09 26.23
C GLY A 147 -22.54 -8.28 27.54
N GLU A 148 -23.01 -7.62 28.61
CA GLU A 148 -22.61 -7.91 29.99
C GLU A 148 -22.93 -9.37 30.35
#